data_AF-A0A9C7VWM1-F1
#
_entry.id   AF-A0A9C7VWM1-F1
#
_cell.length_a   1.000
_cell.length_b   1.000
_cell.length_c   1.000
_cell.angle_alpha   90.00
_cell.angle_beta   90.00
_cell.angle_gamma   90.00
#
_symmetry.space_group_name_H-M   'P 1'
#
loop_
_entity.id
_entity.type
_entity.pdbx_description
1 polymer ?
#
loop_
_entity_poly.entity_id
_entity_poly.type
_entity_poly.pdbx_seq_one_letter_code
_entity_poly.pdbx_strand_id
1 'polypeptide(L)'
;MMTNRISNFFSTADEYRLTSWLFLKFLALIYFVAFLSLAVQISGLAGPNGLLPFNEFLTNAYRDAGPNAWWLIPNIFWLDASDTALTGAAYAGVILAALLFIGRFQFFSLAGMFILYLSLFYAGGIFLSFQWDTLLLETGFLAIFLIRNPTGLIIFLYHWLLFRFRFMSGFFKLESGDPAWSGLTALNTYFETQPLPHIGSWYMQQLPEIVLKAGVLLTFATELIIPFFIFLPRRFRLFAAGVTIFMQLLIIATSNHNFVNLLIILLSLFLLDDRIVERVLPARLKRWILDQGKAATYPAKILLGLSAVLILSASLTTFYWRTTGNRVPAVIAKLTNITHRYGIGNIFHIFPTMQTERQELEIQGSYDGKNWKSYIFKYKPGPIARAPRFNVPHQPRLDWMMWFIPPQSSMDD
;
A
#
# COMPACT_ATOMS: atom_id res chain seq x y z
N MET A 1 34.01 5.75 16.03
CA MET A 1 33.09 4.67 15.57
C MET A 1 31.72 5.19 15.11
N MET A 2 31.09 6.16 15.80
CA MET A 2 29.77 6.70 15.42
C MET A 2 29.79 7.57 14.15
N THR A 3 30.85 8.36 13.94
CA THR A 3 31.10 9.14 12.71
C THR A 3 31.20 8.27 11.45
N ASN A 4 31.86 7.10 11.53
CA ASN A 4 31.95 6.15 10.42
C ASN A 4 30.61 5.46 10.08
N ARG A 5 29.63 5.42 11.00
CA ARG A 5 28.30 4.85 10.71
C ARG A 5 27.38 5.84 10.01
N ILE A 6 27.47 7.14 10.35
CA ILE A 6 26.67 8.18 9.71
C ILE A 6 27.14 8.44 8.28
N SER A 7 28.45 8.45 8.04
CA SER A 7 29.01 8.58 6.68
C SER A 7 28.51 7.48 5.74
N ASN A 8 28.32 6.26 6.25
CA ASN A 8 27.84 5.13 5.47
C ASN A 8 26.40 5.33 4.95
N PHE A 9 25.53 6.05 5.67
CA PHE A 9 24.16 6.33 5.20
C PHE A 9 24.13 7.20 3.94
N PHE A 10 25.07 8.12 3.78
CA PHE A 10 25.12 9.01 2.62
C PHE A 10 26.12 8.55 1.54
N SER A 11 26.87 7.49 1.82
CA SER A 11 27.71 6.78 0.86
C SER A 11 26.87 5.92 -0.08
N THR A 12 27.41 5.64 -1.27
CA THR A 12 26.78 4.74 -2.24
C THR A 12 26.77 3.30 -1.69
N ALA A 13 25.62 2.66 -1.77
CA ALA A 13 25.42 1.27 -1.39
C ALA A 13 25.60 0.38 -2.62
N ASP A 14 26.85 0.13 -3.01
CA ASP A 14 27.19 -0.60 -4.25
C ASP A 14 26.60 -2.02 -4.30
N GLU A 15 26.33 -2.64 -3.14
CA GLU A 15 25.74 -3.97 -3.00
C GLU A 15 24.25 -4.06 -3.41
N TYR A 16 23.62 -2.94 -3.80
CA TYR A 16 22.19 -2.85 -4.12
C TYR A 16 21.88 -2.24 -5.48
N ARG A 17 22.86 -2.08 -6.38
CA ARG A 17 22.67 -1.40 -7.67
C ARG A 17 21.76 -2.22 -8.59
N LEU A 18 22.00 -3.53 -8.69
CA LEU A 18 21.17 -4.43 -9.49
C LEU A 18 19.79 -4.63 -8.85
N THR A 19 19.77 -4.77 -7.53
CA THR A 19 18.54 -4.87 -6.74
C THR A 19 17.64 -3.65 -6.96
N SER A 20 18.22 -2.45 -6.92
CA SER A 20 17.50 -1.19 -7.16
C SER A 20 16.97 -1.09 -8.59
N TRP A 21 17.76 -1.51 -9.58
CA TRP A 21 17.31 -1.55 -10.97
C TRP A 21 16.10 -2.49 -11.13
N LEU A 22 16.20 -3.71 -10.59
CA LEU A 22 15.14 -4.71 -10.65
C LEU A 22 13.88 -4.23 -9.93
N PHE A 23 14.06 -3.60 -8.76
CA PHE A 23 13.01 -3.00 -7.98
C PHE A 23 12.21 -1.96 -8.80
N LEU A 24 12.90 -1.05 -9.50
CA LEU A 24 12.24 -0.04 -10.35
C LEU A 24 11.41 -0.67 -11.48
N LYS A 25 11.84 -1.82 -12.04
CA LYS A 25 11.07 -2.53 -13.08
C LYS A 25 9.78 -3.11 -12.53
N PHE A 26 9.84 -3.80 -11.39
CA PHE A 26 8.64 -4.37 -10.80
C PHE A 26 7.72 -3.30 -10.18
N LEU A 27 8.28 -2.21 -9.64
CA LEU A 27 7.49 -1.06 -9.18
C LEU A 27 6.71 -0.45 -10.35
N ALA A 28 7.32 -0.33 -11.53
CA ALA A 28 6.65 0.13 -12.73
C ALA A 28 5.47 -0.77 -13.11
N LEU A 29 5.61 -2.09 -13.01
CA LEU A 29 4.50 -3.02 -13.27
C LEU A 29 3.36 -2.88 -12.24
N ILE A 30 3.69 -2.70 -10.97
CA ILE A 30 2.68 -2.46 -9.92
C ILE A 30 1.94 -1.15 -10.18
N TYR A 31 2.64 -0.06 -10.49
CA TYR A 31 2.01 1.21 -10.86
C TYR A 31 1.13 1.07 -12.09
N PHE A 32 1.62 0.38 -13.13
CA PHE A 32 0.87 0.16 -14.36
C PHE A 32 -0.49 -0.48 -14.06
N VAL A 33 -0.49 -1.57 -13.26
CA VAL A 33 -1.73 -2.23 -12.86
C VAL A 33 -2.58 -1.33 -11.97
N ALA A 34 -2.01 -0.66 -10.97
CA ALA A 34 -2.75 0.17 -10.03
C ALA A 34 -3.49 1.31 -10.75
N PHE A 35 -2.82 2.00 -11.67
CA PHE A 35 -3.42 3.04 -12.51
C PHE A 35 -4.44 2.49 -13.49
N LEU A 36 -4.13 1.39 -14.20
CA LEU A 36 -5.07 0.79 -15.16
C LEU A 36 -6.34 0.27 -14.47
N SER A 37 -6.17 -0.35 -13.31
CA SER A 37 -7.27 -0.78 -12.44
C SER A 37 -8.16 0.39 -12.05
N LEU A 38 -7.59 1.55 -11.78
CA LEU A 38 -8.32 2.74 -11.39
C LEU A 38 -8.97 3.46 -12.58
N ALA A 39 -8.32 3.46 -13.74
CA ALA A 39 -8.79 4.14 -14.95
C ALA A 39 -10.19 3.70 -15.40
N VAL A 40 -10.54 2.42 -15.16
CA VAL A 40 -11.87 1.87 -15.52
C VAL A 40 -12.93 2.09 -14.45
N GLN A 41 -12.59 2.76 -13.34
CA GLN A 41 -13.49 2.96 -12.18
C GLN A 41 -13.65 4.43 -11.79
N ILE A 42 -12.60 5.26 -11.95
CA ILE A 42 -12.51 6.57 -11.28
C ILE A 42 -13.67 7.52 -11.59
N SER A 43 -14.14 7.59 -12.84
CA SER A 43 -15.29 8.43 -13.20
C SER A 43 -16.57 8.05 -12.45
N GLY A 44 -16.86 6.76 -12.30
CA GLY A 44 -18.02 6.30 -11.55
C GLY A 44 -17.89 6.50 -10.03
N LEU A 45 -16.66 6.61 -9.52
CA LEU A 45 -16.41 6.80 -8.09
C LEU A 45 -16.38 8.28 -7.70
N ALA A 46 -15.64 9.09 -8.47
CA ALA A 46 -15.23 10.45 -8.09
C ALA A 46 -15.57 11.52 -9.14
N GLY A 47 -16.07 11.13 -10.32
CA GLY A 47 -16.48 12.05 -11.37
C GLY A 47 -17.69 12.91 -10.96
N PRO A 48 -18.04 13.94 -11.74
CA PRO A 48 -19.14 14.85 -11.41
C PRO A 48 -20.50 14.17 -11.21
N ASN A 49 -20.73 13.03 -11.87
CA ASN A 49 -21.92 12.19 -11.71
C ASN A 49 -21.60 10.86 -10.98
N GLY A 50 -20.45 10.78 -10.33
CA GLY A 50 -19.99 9.61 -9.59
C GLY A 50 -20.64 9.49 -8.21
N LEU A 51 -20.29 8.42 -7.48
CA LEU A 51 -20.81 8.16 -6.14
C LEU A 51 -20.41 9.24 -5.11
N LEU A 52 -19.19 9.78 -5.23
CA LEU A 52 -18.66 10.84 -4.38
C LEU A 52 -17.98 11.92 -5.24
N PRO A 53 -18.74 12.86 -5.82
CA PRO A 53 -18.21 13.86 -6.75
C PRO A 53 -17.07 14.69 -6.14
N PHE A 54 -15.88 14.59 -6.71
CA PHE A 54 -14.70 15.24 -6.14
C PHE A 54 -14.71 16.76 -6.32
N ASN A 55 -15.34 17.25 -7.40
CA ASN A 55 -15.55 18.68 -7.63
C ASN A 55 -16.34 19.34 -6.50
N GLU A 56 -17.37 18.66 -5.96
CA GLU A 56 -18.14 19.15 -4.82
C GLU A 56 -17.30 19.19 -3.55
N PHE A 57 -16.51 18.14 -3.30
CA PHE A 57 -15.57 18.10 -2.18
C PHE A 57 -14.55 19.26 -2.23
N LEU A 58 -13.94 19.50 -3.39
CA LEU A 58 -13.00 20.61 -3.59
C LEU A 58 -13.69 21.98 -3.38
N THR A 59 -14.91 22.15 -3.91
CA THR A 59 -15.70 23.38 -3.74
C THR A 59 -16.00 23.65 -2.27
N ASN A 60 -16.42 22.64 -1.53
CA ASN A 60 -16.72 22.76 -0.11
C ASN A 60 -15.44 23.03 0.71
N ALA A 61 -14.34 22.33 0.42
CA ALA A 61 -13.07 22.56 1.10
C ALA A 61 -12.53 23.98 0.87
N TYR A 62 -12.69 24.53 -0.34
CA TYR A 62 -12.31 25.91 -0.63
C TYR A 62 -13.23 26.92 0.05
N ARG A 63 -14.54 26.64 0.14
CA ARG A 63 -15.48 27.46 0.91
C ARG A 63 -15.08 27.55 2.38
N ASP A 64 -14.65 26.44 2.97
CA ASP A 64 -14.36 26.35 4.40
C ASP A 64 -12.96 26.87 4.77
N ALA A 65 -11.94 26.60 3.94
CA ALA A 65 -10.54 26.92 4.24
C ALA A 65 -9.92 27.99 3.32
N GLY A 66 -10.66 28.49 2.34
CA GLY A 66 -10.18 29.46 1.36
C GLY A 66 -8.93 28.96 0.61
N PRO A 67 -7.97 29.86 0.30
CA PRO A 67 -6.72 29.49 -0.38
C PRO A 67 -5.90 28.43 0.35
N ASN A 68 -6.08 28.24 1.66
CA ASN A 68 -5.36 27.23 2.41
C ASN A 68 -5.74 25.81 1.97
N ALA A 69 -6.93 25.60 1.39
CA ALA A 69 -7.39 24.29 0.91
C ALA A 69 -6.40 23.61 -0.06
N TRP A 70 -5.69 24.39 -0.88
CA TRP A 70 -4.66 23.92 -1.81
C TRP A 70 -3.52 23.17 -1.10
N TRP A 71 -3.17 23.59 0.12
CA TRP A 71 -2.13 22.97 0.92
C TRP A 71 -2.66 21.84 1.82
N LEU A 72 -3.96 21.87 2.14
CA LEU A 72 -4.62 20.82 2.93
C LEU A 72 -4.89 19.57 2.08
N ILE A 73 -5.15 19.76 0.78
CA ILE A 73 -5.52 18.71 -0.18
C ILE A 73 -4.60 18.84 -1.41
N PRO A 74 -3.34 18.40 -1.34
CA PRO A 74 -2.40 18.48 -2.45
C PRO A 74 -2.82 17.56 -3.60
N ASN A 75 -3.39 18.15 -4.65
CA ASN A 75 -3.83 17.44 -5.85
C ASN A 75 -3.83 18.37 -7.07
N ILE A 76 -3.81 17.81 -8.28
CA ILE A 76 -3.83 18.58 -9.54
C ILE A 76 -5.25 18.96 -10.02
N PHE A 77 -6.29 18.34 -9.45
CA PHE A 77 -7.68 18.49 -9.92
C PHE A 77 -8.38 19.75 -9.37
N TRP A 78 -7.67 20.61 -8.62
CA TRP A 78 -8.09 21.99 -8.39
C TRP A 78 -8.28 22.77 -9.70
N LEU A 79 -7.59 22.36 -10.77
CA LEU A 79 -7.69 22.97 -12.09
C LEU A 79 -8.87 22.43 -12.90
N ASP A 80 -9.07 21.11 -12.86
CA ASP A 80 -10.18 20.42 -13.52
C ASP A 80 -10.43 19.07 -12.83
N ALA A 81 -11.66 18.83 -12.39
CA ALA A 81 -12.12 17.58 -11.77
C ALA A 81 -13.17 16.85 -12.63
N SER A 82 -13.15 17.08 -13.96
CA SER A 82 -14.00 16.38 -14.93
C SER A 82 -13.67 14.89 -15.05
N ASP A 83 -14.59 14.13 -15.64
CA ASP A 83 -14.35 12.72 -15.98
C ASP A 83 -13.11 12.52 -16.86
N THR A 84 -12.92 13.40 -17.82
CA THR A 84 -11.77 13.40 -18.72
C THR A 84 -10.46 13.65 -17.96
N ALA A 85 -10.45 14.60 -17.02
CA ALA A 85 -9.27 14.87 -16.21
C ALA A 85 -8.91 13.70 -15.29
N LEU A 86 -9.89 13.15 -14.56
CA LEU A 86 -9.69 12.01 -13.65
C LEU A 86 -9.21 10.77 -14.39
N THR A 87 -9.90 10.39 -15.46
CA THR A 87 -9.56 9.22 -16.28
C THR A 87 -8.25 9.45 -17.04
N GLY A 88 -8.03 10.66 -17.56
CA GLY A 88 -6.79 11.06 -18.22
C GLY A 88 -5.58 10.98 -17.29
N ALA A 89 -5.71 11.42 -16.04
CA ALA A 89 -4.66 11.28 -15.03
C ALA A 89 -4.32 9.81 -14.74
N ALA A 90 -5.34 8.93 -14.68
CA ALA A 90 -5.11 7.50 -14.50
C ALA A 90 -4.34 6.89 -15.69
N TYR A 91 -4.76 7.17 -16.93
CA TYR A 91 -4.03 6.69 -18.13
C TYR A 91 -2.64 7.33 -18.29
N ALA A 92 -2.46 8.58 -17.91
CA ALA A 92 -1.14 9.21 -17.86
C ALA A 92 -0.21 8.44 -16.91
N GLY A 93 -0.71 8.02 -15.75
CA GLY A 93 0.01 7.14 -14.82
C GLY A 93 0.42 5.80 -15.46
N VAL A 94 -0.46 5.17 -16.26
CA VAL A 94 -0.15 3.96 -17.04
C VAL A 94 1.02 4.20 -18.01
N ILE A 95 1.00 5.32 -18.73
CA ILE A 95 2.07 5.69 -19.68
C ILE A 95 3.39 5.93 -18.95
N LEU A 96 3.38 6.70 -17.86
CA LEU A 96 4.60 6.95 -17.06
C LEU A 96 5.16 5.65 -16.46
N ALA A 97 4.30 4.72 -16.05
CA ALA A 97 4.72 3.40 -15.59
C ALA A 97 5.41 2.61 -16.71
N ALA A 98 4.86 2.61 -17.92
CA ALA A 98 5.50 1.98 -19.09
C ALA A 98 6.87 2.62 -19.42
N LEU A 99 6.98 3.94 -19.34
CA LEU A 99 8.25 4.68 -19.53
C LEU A 99 9.30 4.28 -18.48
N LEU A 100 8.91 4.19 -17.21
CA LEU A 100 9.80 3.72 -16.15
C LEU A 100 10.25 2.27 -16.40
N PHE A 101 9.35 1.40 -16.83
CA PHE A 101 9.64 0.00 -17.13
C PHE A 101 10.70 -0.14 -18.23
N ILE A 102 10.63 0.67 -19.30
CA ILE A 102 11.67 0.67 -20.34
C ILE A 102 12.92 1.50 -19.97
N GLY A 103 12.91 2.18 -18.82
CA GLY A 103 14.05 2.96 -18.31
C GLY A 103 14.19 4.35 -18.93
N ARG A 104 13.12 4.92 -19.49
CA ARG A 104 13.09 6.26 -20.09
C ARG A 104 12.54 7.27 -19.07
N PHE A 105 13.10 8.48 -19.05
CA PHE A 105 12.63 9.60 -18.22
C PHE A 105 12.32 9.22 -16.76
N GLN A 106 13.17 8.38 -16.15
CA GLN A 106 12.85 7.71 -14.87
C GLN A 106 12.45 8.69 -13.76
N PHE A 107 13.14 9.82 -13.66
CA PHE A 107 12.83 10.85 -12.65
C PHE A 107 11.43 11.45 -12.87
N PHE A 108 11.14 11.92 -14.08
CA PHE A 108 9.84 12.49 -14.41
C PHE A 108 8.72 11.46 -14.33
N SER A 109 9.01 10.20 -14.65
CA SER A 109 8.05 9.10 -14.52
C SER A 109 7.70 8.84 -13.06
N LEU A 110 8.70 8.72 -12.17
CA LEU A 110 8.45 8.50 -10.74
C LEU A 110 7.79 9.70 -10.05
N ALA A 111 8.30 10.91 -10.31
CA ALA A 111 7.70 12.12 -9.76
C ALA A 111 6.27 12.34 -10.26
N GLY A 112 6.04 12.15 -11.57
CA GLY A 112 4.72 12.26 -12.18
C GLY A 112 3.76 11.20 -11.64
N MET A 113 4.17 9.92 -11.55
CA MET A 113 3.33 8.88 -10.95
C MET A 113 2.98 9.17 -9.50
N PHE A 114 3.93 9.68 -8.69
CA PHE A 114 3.65 10.07 -7.31
C PHE A 114 2.59 11.18 -7.24
N ILE A 115 2.74 12.26 -8.02
CA ILE A 115 1.79 13.38 -8.07
C ILE A 115 0.41 12.92 -8.54
N LEU A 116 0.36 12.13 -9.61
CA LEU A 116 -0.91 11.63 -10.18
C LEU A 116 -1.60 10.67 -9.21
N TYR A 117 -0.86 9.75 -8.60
CA TYR A 117 -1.43 8.80 -7.64
C TYR A 117 -1.90 9.50 -6.36
N LEU A 118 -1.17 10.50 -5.87
CA LEU A 118 -1.59 11.31 -4.72
C LEU A 118 -2.87 12.10 -5.03
N SER A 119 -2.94 12.67 -6.24
CA SER A 119 -4.13 13.41 -6.68
C SER A 119 -5.34 12.48 -6.77
N LEU A 120 -5.18 11.29 -7.34
CA LEU A 120 -6.24 10.28 -7.45
C LEU A 120 -6.60 9.67 -6.10
N PHE A 121 -5.65 9.56 -5.17
CA PHE A 121 -5.88 9.15 -3.79
C PHE A 121 -6.86 10.10 -3.09
N TYR A 122 -6.64 11.42 -3.24
CA TYR A 122 -7.60 12.42 -2.75
C TYR A 122 -8.94 12.35 -3.48
N ALA A 123 -8.93 12.23 -4.81
CA ALA A 123 -10.15 12.15 -5.60
C ALA A 123 -11.02 10.93 -5.24
N GLY A 124 -10.39 9.78 -5.04
CA GLY A 124 -11.07 8.54 -4.70
C GLY A 124 -11.59 8.48 -3.26
N GLY A 125 -11.11 9.34 -2.36
CA GLY A 125 -11.57 9.41 -0.97
C GLY A 125 -11.61 8.04 -0.29
N ILE A 126 -12.77 7.63 0.21
CA ILE A 126 -12.96 6.34 0.90
C ILE A 126 -12.59 5.13 0.04
N PHE A 127 -12.67 5.24 -1.30
CA PHE A 127 -12.34 4.16 -2.22
C PHE A 127 -10.82 3.96 -2.39
N LEU A 128 -10.01 4.98 -2.05
CA LEU A 128 -8.55 4.94 -2.18
C LEU A 128 -7.81 5.13 -0.85
N SER A 129 -8.52 5.28 0.27
CA SER A 129 -7.92 5.51 1.60
C SER A 129 -7.44 4.22 2.28
N PHE A 130 -7.03 3.22 1.50
CA PHE A 130 -6.56 1.95 2.03
C PHE A 130 -5.05 1.91 2.23
N GLN A 131 -4.59 1.00 3.08
CA GLN A 131 -3.18 0.92 3.48
C GLN A 131 -2.21 0.55 2.35
N TRP A 132 -2.69 -0.15 1.32
CA TRP A 132 -1.88 -0.43 0.13
C TRP A 132 -1.69 0.80 -0.76
N ASP A 133 -2.64 1.74 -0.75
CA ASP A 133 -2.52 2.98 -1.49
C ASP A 133 -1.48 3.90 -0.84
N THR A 134 -1.52 4.04 0.49
CA THR A 134 -0.49 4.79 1.22
C THR A 134 0.88 4.11 1.17
N LEU A 135 0.93 2.77 1.18
CA LEU A 135 2.17 2.02 0.96
C LEU A 135 2.75 2.28 -0.44
N LEU A 136 1.92 2.30 -1.49
CA LEU A 136 2.36 2.56 -2.85
C LEU A 136 2.84 4.01 -3.01
N LEU A 137 2.15 4.98 -2.42
CA LEU A 137 2.58 6.39 -2.39
C LEU A 137 3.97 6.53 -1.78
N GLU A 138 4.17 5.97 -0.58
CA GLU A 138 5.46 6.08 0.10
C GLU A 138 6.57 5.31 -0.63
N THR A 139 6.24 4.13 -1.19
CA THR A 139 7.17 3.34 -1.99
C THR A 139 7.63 4.10 -3.25
N GLY A 140 6.71 4.71 -3.99
CA GLY A 140 7.06 5.48 -5.18
C GLY A 140 7.79 6.78 -4.88
N PHE A 141 7.43 7.45 -3.78
CA PHE A 141 8.15 8.64 -3.31
C PHE A 141 9.62 8.32 -3.04
N LEU A 142 9.89 7.25 -2.30
CA LEU A 142 11.25 6.78 -2.02
C LEU A 142 12.00 6.40 -3.30
N ALA A 143 11.32 5.82 -4.29
CA ALA A 143 11.91 5.43 -5.56
C ALA A 143 12.46 6.60 -6.39
N ILE A 144 11.97 7.84 -6.19
CA ILE A 144 12.53 9.05 -6.83
C ILE A 144 14.02 9.21 -6.50
N PHE A 145 14.42 8.85 -5.28
CA PHE A 145 15.82 8.93 -4.81
C PHE A 145 16.66 7.72 -5.21
N LEU A 146 16.04 6.66 -5.72
CA LEU A 146 16.70 5.38 -6.03
C LEU A 146 17.39 5.36 -7.40
N ILE A 147 16.98 6.25 -8.32
CA ILE A 147 17.44 6.27 -9.72
C ILE A 147 18.96 6.51 -9.83
N ARG A 148 19.55 7.28 -8.90
CA ARG A 148 20.94 7.75 -8.98
C ARG A 148 21.83 7.02 -7.98
N ASN A 149 22.06 5.73 -8.20
CA ASN A 149 22.78 4.79 -7.33
C ASN A 149 22.30 4.84 -5.86
N PRO A 150 21.80 3.74 -5.29
CA PRO A 150 21.26 3.75 -3.93
C PRO A 150 22.30 4.24 -2.92
N THR A 151 21.87 5.02 -1.94
CA THR A 151 22.65 5.34 -0.74
C THR A 151 22.27 4.42 0.41
N GLY A 152 23.10 4.31 1.44
CA GLY A 152 22.73 3.54 2.64
C GLY A 152 21.42 4.01 3.28
N LEU A 153 21.11 5.31 3.21
CA LEU A 153 19.90 5.91 3.77
C LEU A 153 18.63 5.48 3.04
N ILE A 154 18.64 5.44 1.70
CA ILE A 154 17.45 4.99 0.96
C ILE A 154 17.18 3.49 1.21
N ILE A 155 18.23 2.68 1.29
CA ILE A 155 18.10 1.25 1.65
C ILE A 155 17.51 1.10 3.05
N PHE A 156 17.99 1.88 4.02
CA PHE A 156 17.43 1.91 5.37
C PHE A 156 15.97 2.36 5.39
N LEU A 157 15.57 3.34 4.59
CA LEU A 157 14.17 3.78 4.53
C LEU A 157 13.25 2.68 3.96
N TYR A 158 13.71 1.88 3.00
CA TYR A 158 12.96 0.70 2.56
C TYR A 158 12.89 -0.40 3.62
N HIS A 159 13.98 -0.63 4.37
CA HIS A 159 13.96 -1.53 5.54
C HIS A 159 12.98 -1.03 6.60
N TRP A 160 12.99 0.28 6.89
CA TRP A 160 12.05 0.90 7.82
C TRP A 160 10.61 0.79 7.34
N LEU A 161 10.34 1.02 6.05
CA LEU A 161 9.01 0.91 5.46
C LEU A 161 8.46 -0.52 5.62
N LEU A 162 9.25 -1.53 5.25
CA LEU A 162 8.87 -2.94 5.38
C LEU A 162 8.72 -3.36 6.85
N PHE A 163 9.65 -2.95 7.72
CA PHE A 163 9.57 -3.20 9.16
C PHE A 163 8.28 -2.62 9.73
N ARG A 164 8.04 -1.32 9.51
CA ARG A 164 6.89 -0.59 10.02
C ARG A 164 5.59 -1.22 9.55
N PHE A 165 5.49 -1.56 8.27
CA PHE A 165 4.31 -2.20 7.71
C PHE A 165 3.98 -3.52 8.43
N ARG A 166 4.97 -4.40 8.57
CA ARG A 166 4.77 -5.72 9.19
C ARG A 166 4.53 -5.62 10.69
N PHE A 167 5.43 -4.92 11.38
CA PHE A 167 5.41 -4.79 12.83
C PHE A 167 4.12 -4.14 13.33
N MET A 168 3.72 -3.00 12.74
CA MET A 168 2.50 -2.33 13.18
C MET A 168 1.25 -3.16 12.85
N SER A 169 1.24 -3.89 11.73
CA SER A 169 0.12 -4.79 11.41
C SER A 169 -0.06 -5.91 12.43
N GLY A 170 1.02 -6.47 12.98
CA GLY A 170 0.94 -7.45 14.06
C GLY A 170 0.65 -6.83 15.41
N PHE A 171 1.25 -5.66 15.69
CA PHE A 171 1.08 -4.97 16.97
C PHE A 171 -0.39 -4.56 17.19
N PHE A 172 -1.03 -3.98 16.18
CA PHE A 172 -2.42 -3.54 16.28
C PHE A 172 -3.44 -4.71 16.28
N LYS A 173 -3.04 -5.94 15.98
CA LYS A 173 -3.86 -7.14 16.24
C LYS A 173 -3.90 -7.53 17.71
N LEU A 174 -2.83 -7.23 18.45
CA LEU A 174 -2.78 -7.44 19.90
C LEU A 174 -3.41 -6.27 20.64
N GLU A 175 -3.10 -5.04 20.22
CA GLU A 175 -3.56 -3.83 20.87
C GLU A 175 -5.07 -3.60 20.72
N SER A 176 -5.68 -4.10 19.63
CA SER A 176 -7.14 -4.01 19.44
C SER A 176 -7.96 -4.74 20.50
N GLY A 177 -7.36 -5.67 21.24
CA GLY A 177 -8.07 -6.49 22.23
C GLY A 177 -9.06 -7.49 21.63
N ASP A 178 -8.96 -7.76 20.32
CA ASP A 178 -9.90 -8.63 19.62
C ASP A 178 -9.83 -10.09 20.16
N PRO A 179 -10.97 -10.67 20.59
CA PRO A 179 -11.02 -12.03 21.11
C PRO A 179 -10.57 -13.10 20.10
N ALA A 180 -10.75 -12.89 18.80
CA ALA A 180 -10.37 -13.86 17.78
C ALA A 180 -8.85 -13.94 17.62
N TRP A 181 -8.16 -12.80 17.71
CA TRP A 181 -6.69 -12.76 17.69
C TRP A 181 -6.10 -13.36 18.96
N SER A 182 -6.58 -12.95 20.14
CA SER A 182 -6.09 -13.46 21.43
C SER A 182 -6.45 -14.94 21.68
N GLY A 183 -7.60 -15.40 21.19
CA GLY A 183 -8.05 -16.79 21.26
C GLY A 183 -7.49 -17.71 20.17
N LEU A 184 -6.65 -17.20 19.26
CA LEU A 184 -6.10 -17.93 18.10
C LEU A 184 -7.16 -18.46 17.11
N THR A 185 -8.36 -17.87 17.10
CA THR A 185 -9.49 -18.29 16.25
C THR A 185 -9.73 -17.35 15.07
N ALA A 186 -8.92 -16.31 14.89
CA ALA A 186 -9.07 -15.34 13.79
C ALA A 186 -9.19 -16.00 12.41
N LEU A 187 -8.41 -17.05 12.12
CA LEU A 187 -8.49 -17.74 10.84
C LEU A 187 -9.68 -18.70 10.70
N ASN A 188 -10.46 -18.95 11.76
CA ASN A 188 -11.66 -19.80 11.70
C ASN A 188 -12.80 -19.15 10.91
N THR A 189 -12.87 -17.82 10.90
CA THR A 189 -13.90 -17.06 10.15
C THR A 189 -13.31 -16.18 9.07
N TYR A 190 -12.00 -15.91 9.11
CA TYR A 190 -11.37 -15.01 8.14
C TYR A 190 -11.64 -15.39 6.67
N PHE A 191 -11.50 -16.65 6.30
CA PHE A 191 -11.53 -17.03 4.90
C PHE A 191 -12.93 -16.90 4.27
N GLU A 192 -13.98 -16.99 5.09
CA GLU A 192 -15.36 -16.73 4.69
C GLU A 192 -15.72 -15.23 4.76
N THR A 193 -15.27 -14.50 5.79
CA THR A 193 -15.71 -13.11 6.03
C THR A 193 -14.83 -12.04 5.40
N GLN A 194 -13.63 -12.37 4.91
CA GLN A 194 -12.70 -11.42 4.29
C GLN A 194 -13.31 -10.61 3.12
N PRO A 195 -12.69 -9.48 2.72
CA PRO A 195 -13.29 -8.55 1.76
C PRO A 195 -13.71 -9.15 0.43
N LEU A 196 -12.80 -9.90 -0.20
CA LEU A 196 -13.00 -10.52 -1.51
C LEU A 196 -12.46 -11.96 -1.48
N PRO A 197 -13.25 -12.93 -0.97
CA PRO A 197 -12.84 -14.31 -0.97
C PRO A 197 -12.73 -14.83 -2.41
N HIS A 198 -11.91 -15.85 -2.61
CA HIS A 198 -11.80 -16.58 -3.87
C HIS A 198 -11.72 -18.09 -3.62
N ILE A 199 -11.53 -18.88 -4.68
CA ILE A 199 -11.53 -20.35 -4.57
C ILE A 199 -10.55 -20.92 -3.52
N GLY A 200 -9.33 -20.37 -3.40
CA GLY A 200 -8.37 -20.81 -2.38
C GLY A 200 -8.83 -20.55 -0.94
N SER A 201 -9.61 -19.50 -0.72
CA SER A 201 -10.22 -19.19 0.58
C SER A 201 -11.17 -20.28 1.03
N TRP A 202 -11.98 -20.78 0.09
CA TRP A 202 -12.92 -21.87 0.37
C TRP A 202 -12.20 -23.11 0.89
N TYR A 203 -11.10 -23.52 0.24
CA TYR A 203 -10.29 -24.65 0.70
C TYR A 203 -9.65 -24.42 2.06
N MET A 204 -9.12 -23.21 2.31
CA MET A 204 -8.54 -22.88 3.62
C MET A 204 -9.58 -22.91 4.74
N GLN A 205 -10.81 -22.47 4.47
CA GLN A 205 -11.89 -22.52 5.44
C GLN A 205 -12.23 -23.94 5.90
N GLN A 206 -11.96 -24.96 5.08
CA GLN A 206 -12.22 -26.37 5.43
C GLN A 206 -11.11 -27.00 6.28
N LEU A 207 -9.99 -26.31 6.51
CA LEU A 207 -8.88 -26.89 7.27
C LEU A 207 -9.27 -27.11 8.74
N PRO A 208 -8.76 -28.17 9.39
CA PRO A 208 -9.00 -28.39 10.82
C PRO A 208 -8.54 -27.19 11.67
N GLU A 209 -9.28 -26.90 12.73
CA GLU A 209 -9.01 -25.75 13.63
C GLU A 209 -7.55 -25.69 14.12
N ILE A 210 -6.91 -26.85 14.36
CA ILE A 210 -5.51 -26.91 14.78
C ILE A 210 -4.55 -26.27 13.74
N VAL A 211 -4.84 -26.45 12.44
CA VAL A 211 -4.06 -25.86 11.35
C VAL A 211 -4.32 -24.36 11.26
N LEU A 212 -5.56 -23.93 11.46
CA LEU A 212 -5.95 -22.52 11.48
C LEU A 212 -5.31 -21.78 12.67
N LYS A 213 -5.32 -22.37 13.87
CA LYS A 213 -4.59 -21.86 15.05
C LYS A 213 -3.10 -21.73 14.80
N ALA A 214 -2.49 -22.74 14.18
CA ALA A 214 -1.09 -22.67 13.76
C ALA A 214 -0.85 -21.54 12.75
N GLY A 215 -1.79 -21.28 11.86
CA GLY A 215 -1.76 -20.13 10.94
C GLY A 215 -1.82 -18.78 11.65
N VAL A 216 -2.60 -18.64 12.72
CA VAL A 216 -2.63 -17.41 13.55
C VAL A 216 -1.27 -17.21 14.24
N LEU A 217 -0.71 -18.26 14.83
CA LEU A 217 0.63 -18.19 15.44
C LEU A 217 1.71 -17.85 14.43
N LEU A 218 1.64 -18.41 13.22
CA LEU A 218 2.54 -18.07 12.12
C LEU A 218 2.39 -16.60 11.74
N THR A 219 1.17 -16.08 11.60
CA THR A 219 0.91 -14.65 11.35
C THR A 219 1.61 -13.79 12.41
N PHE A 220 1.40 -14.06 13.70
CA PHE A 220 2.06 -13.32 14.78
C PHE A 220 3.59 -13.42 14.73
N ALA A 221 4.15 -14.61 14.56
CA ALA A 221 5.59 -14.78 14.45
C ALA A 221 6.15 -13.94 13.29
N THR A 222 5.47 -13.97 12.15
CA THR A 222 5.92 -13.28 10.94
C THR A 222 5.73 -11.77 11.00
N GLU A 223 4.76 -11.26 11.75
CA GLU A 223 4.48 -9.83 11.89
C GLU A 223 5.17 -9.20 13.10
N LEU A 224 5.46 -9.95 14.17
CA LEU A 224 6.02 -9.39 15.41
C LEU A 224 7.48 -9.76 15.64
N ILE A 225 7.94 -10.94 15.18
CA ILE A 225 9.32 -11.40 15.43
C ILE A 225 10.20 -11.18 14.21
N ILE A 226 9.76 -11.67 13.05
CA ILE A 226 10.52 -11.63 11.80
C ILE A 226 10.93 -10.21 11.37
N PRO A 227 10.14 -9.14 11.57
CA PRO A 227 10.58 -7.81 11.15
C PRO A 227 11.88 -7.35 11.81
N PHE A 228 12.17 -7.76 13.05
CA PHE A 228 13.43 -7.41 13.70
C PHE A 228 14.66 -8.00 12.98
N PHE A 229 14.48 -9.11 12.24
CA PHE A 229 15.55 -9.76 11.51
C PHE A 229 15.99 -8.96 10.28
N ILE A 230 15.20 -7.97 9.84
CA ILE A 230 15.54 -7.02 8.77
C ILE A 230 16.83 -6.26 9.10
N PHE A 231 17.04 -5.92 10.38
CA PHE A 231 18.18 -5.12 10.86
C PHE A 231 19.35 -5.99 11.34
N LEU A 232 19.22 -7.32 11.27
CA LEU A 232 20.27 -8.27 11.69
C LEU A 232 21.21 -8.63 10.52
N PRO A 233 22.34 -9.30 10.79
CA PRO A 233 23.28 -9.72 9.76
C PRO A 233 22.63 -10.54 8.64
N ARG A 234 23.27 -10.54 7.46
CA ARG A 234 22.79 -11.09 6.18
C ARG A 234 21.91 -12.35 6.28
N ARG A 235 22.34 -13.37 7.03
CA ARG A 235 21.60 -14.64 7.17
C ARG A 235 20.17 -14.46 7.69
N PHE A 236 19.99 -13.58 8.67
CA PHE A 236 18.69 -13.27 9.26
C PHE A 236 17.83 -12.44 8.32
N ARG A 237 18.46 -11.48 7.62
CA ARG A 237 17.78 -10.66 6.62
C ARG A 237 17.24 -11.49 5.45
N LEU A 238 18.01 -12.47 4.96
CA LEU A 238 17.55 -13.41 3.94
C LEU A 238 16.45 -14.34 4.45
N PHE A 239 16.57 -14.81 5.69
CA PHE A 239 15.50 -15.59 6.31
C PHE A 239 14.21 -14.78 6.40
N ALA A 240 14.30 -13.51 6.83
CA ALA A 240 13.17 -12.59 6.85
C ALA A 240 12.58 -12.39 5.45
N ALA A 241 13.41 -12.23 4.42
CA ALA A 241 12.95 -12.13 3.03
C ALA A 241 12.17 -13.38 2.60
N GLY A 242 12.73 -14.58 2.84
CA GLY A 242 12.11 -15.85 2.48
C GLY A 242 10.76 -16.06 3.18
N VAL A 243 10.71 -15.83 4.50
CA VAL A 243 9.47 -15.93 5.28
C VAL A 243 8.46 -14.87 4.84
N THR A 244 8.89 -13.64 4.53
CA THR A 244 8.00 -12.59 4.00
C THR A 244 7.38 -13.03 2.69
N ILE A 245 8.19 -13.44 1.72
CA ILE A 245 7.73 -13.86 0.39
C ILE A 245 6.80 -15.05 0.51
N PHE A 246 7.17 -16.07 1.29
CA PHE A 246 6.32 -17.23 1.54
C PHE A 246 4.94 -16.83 2.08
N MET A 247 4.89 -15.98 3.11
CA MET A 247 3.61 -15.50 3.66
C MET A 247 2.79 -14.72 2.62
N GLN A 248 3.42 -13.86 1.83
CA GLN A 248 2.70 -13.12 0.79
C GLN A 248 2.14 -14.02 -0.30
N LEU A 249 2.87 -15.08 -0.69
CA LEU A 249 2.37 -16.08 -1.65
C LEU A 249 1.21 -16.89 -1.08
N LEU A 250 1.26 -17.26 0.21
CA LEU A 250 0.13 -17.88 0.89
C LEU A 250 -1.09 -16.97 0.92
N ILE A 251 -0.92 -15.67 1.22
CA ILE A 251 -2.04 -14.72 1.22
C ILE A 251 -2.63 -14.59 -0.19
N ILE A 252 -1.81 -14.46 -1.23
CA ILE A 252 -2.28 -14.44 -2.63
C ILE A 252 -3.05 -15.73 -2.98
N ALA A 253 -2.58 -16.89 -2.50
CA ALA A 253 -3.21 -18.17 -2.78
C ALA A 253 -4.53 -18.38 -2.03
N THR A 254 -4.86 -17.53 -1.06
CA THR A 254 -5.98 -17.74 -0.13
C THR A 254 -6.91 -16.53 0.00
N SER A 255 -6.58 -15.40 -0.62
CA SER A 255 -7.37 -14.17 -0.60
C SER A 255 -6.99 -13.21 -1.72
N ASN A 256 -7.94 -12.37 -2.16
CA ASN A 256 -7.61 -11.24 -3.01
C ASN A 256 -7.23 -10.02 -2.16
N HIS A 257 -5.98 -9.55 -2.25
CA HIS A 257 -5.54 -8.27 -1.67
C HIS A 257 -4.86 -7.38 -2.71
N ASN A 258 -5.49 -7.16 -3.88
CA ASN A 258 -4.98 -6.30 -4.95
C ASN A 258 -3.50 -6.51 -5.29
N PHE A 259 -2.71 -5.44 -5.25
CA PHE A 259 -1.28 -5.39 -5.51
C PHE A 259 -0.45 -5.30 -4.22
N VAL A 260 -1.05 -5.28 -3.01
CA VAL A 260 -0.30 -5.11 -1.76
C VAL A 260 0.68 -6.25 -1.52
N ASN A 261 0.27 -7.50 -1.77
CA ASN A 261 1.17 -8.65 -1.59
C ASN A 261 2.37 -8.56 -2.54
N LEU A 262 2.13 -8.14 -3.79
CA LEU A 262 3.19 -7.90 -4.78
C LEU A 262 4.13 -6.79 -4.32
N LEU A 263 3.59 -5.74 -3.70
CA LEU A 263 4.37 -4.62 -3.18
C LEU A 263 5.24 -5.04 -1.99
N ILE A 264 4.74 -5.87 -1.09
CA ILE A 264 5.53 -6.40 0.05
C ILE A 264 6.61 -7.37 -0.42
N ILE A 265 6.30 -8.23 -1.40
CA ILE A 265 7.30 -9.09 -2.06
C ILE A 265 8.39 -8.21 -2.71
N LEU A 266 7.98 -7.15 -3.39
CA LEU A 266 8.90 -6.20 -4.01
C LEU A 266 9.79 -5.48 -2.99
N LEU A 267 9.23 -5.01 -1.87
CA LEU A 267 10.01 -4.42 -0.77
C LEU A 267 11.01 -5.41 -0.17
N SER A 268 10.69 -6.70 -0.18
CA SER A 268 11.60 -7.77 0.28
C SER A 268 12.86 -7.90 -0.59
N LEU A 269 12.89 -7.35 -1.82
CA LEU A 269 14.11 -7.31 -2.61
C LEU A 269 15.24 -6.56 -1.90
N PHE A 270 14.94 -5.52 -1.11
CA PHE A 270 15.96 -4.80 -0.34
C PHE A 270 16.50 -5.60 0.85
N LEU A 271 15.92 -6.76 1.17
CA LEU A 271 16.49 -7.70 2.12
C LEU A 271 17.51 -8.63 1.45
N LEU A 272 17.44 -8.76 0.13
CA LEU A 272 18.42 -9.46 -0.71
C LEU A 272 19.62 -8.55 -1.01
N ASP A 273 20.70 -9.12 -1.53
CA ASP A 273 21.85 -8.37 -2.02
C ASP A 273 22.11 -8.66 -3.50
N ASP A 274 22.90 -7.81 -4.15
CA ASP A 274 23.25 -7.99 -5.56
C ASP A 274 23.89 -9.36 -5.81
N ARG A 275 24.57 -9.98 -4.84
CA ARG A 275 25.13 -11.35 -4.98
C ARG A 275 24.09 -12.41 -5.35
N ILE A 276 22.84 -12.25 -4.92
CA ILE A 276 21.74 -13.15 -5.29
C ILE A 276 21.19 -12.76 -6.67
N VAL A 277 20.93 -11.46 -6.88
CA VAL A 277 20.36 -10.94 -8.14
C VAL A 277 21.29 -11.21 -9.33
N GLU A 278 22.60 -11.13 -9.13
CA GLU A 278 23.64 -11.42 -10.12
C GLU A 278 23.58 -12.84 -10.67
N ARG A 279 23.08 -13.81 -9.90
CA ARG A 279 22.98 -15.21 -10.34
C ARG A 279 21.86 -15.42 -11.35
N VAL A 280 20.89 -14.53 -11.39
CA VAL A 280 19.69 -14.63 -12.25
C VAL A 280 19.80 -13.73 -13.47
N LEU A 281 20.59 -12.64 -13.40
CA LEU A 281 20.74 -11.69 -14.50
C LEU A 281 21.82 -12.11 -15.52
N PRO A 282 21.55 -12.01 -16.84
CA PRO A 282 22.57 -12.23 -17.87
C PRO A 282 23.77 -11.30 -17.73
N ALA A 283 24.99 -11.82 -17.98
CA ALA A 283 26.24 -11.07 -17.79
C ALA A 283 26.35 -9.77 -18.61
N ARG A 284 25.74 -9.73 -19.81
CA ARG A 284 25.69 -8.50 -20.64
C ARG A 284 24.80 -7.43 -20.00
N LEU A 285 23.65 -7.83 -19.48
CA LEU A 285 22.71 -6.93 -18.82
C LEU A 285 23.30 -6.40 -17.51
N LYS A 286 23.94 -7.25 -16.71
CA LYS A 286 24.65 -6.85 -15.49
C LYS A 286 25.63 -5.71 -15.76
N ARG A 287 26.54 -5.89 -16.73
CA ARG A 287 27.54 -4.85 -17.08
C ARG A 287 26.87 -3.55 -17.49
N TRP A 288 25.90 -3.62 -18.39
CA TRP A 288 25.15 -2.44 -18.84
C TRP A 288 24.49 -1.67 -17.67
N ILE A 289 23.89 -2.36 -16.69
CA ILE A 289 23.30 -1.71 -15.50
C ILE A 289 24.39 -1.04 -14.64
N LEU A 290 25.50 -1.74 -14.39
CA LEU A 290 26.60 -1.25 -13.56
C LEU A 290 27.38 -0.11 -14.23
N ASP A 291 27.35 0.01 -15.55
CA ASP A 291 28.01 1.09 -16.28
C ASP A 291 27.16 2.38 -16.31
N GLN A 292 25.84 2.27 -16.13
CA GLN A 292 24.92 3.41 -16.20
C GLN A 292 24.77 4.22 -14.90
N GLY A 293 25.25 3.69 -13.77
CA GLY A 293 24.96 4.28 -12.47
C GLY A 293 25.66 5.61 -12.22
N LYS A 294 24.88 6.68 -12.11
CA LYS A 294 25.35 7.99 -11.65
C LYS A 294 25.13 8.11 -10.16
N ALA A 295 26.13 8.60 -9.43
CA ALA A 295 25.99 8.86 -7.99
C ALA A 295 24.92 9.93 -7.69
N ALA A 296 24.26 9.79 -6.53
CA ALA A 296 23.32 10.79 -6.05
C ALA A 296 24.02 12.14 -5.85
N THR A 297 23.38 13.21 -6.35
CA THR A 297 23.88 14.58 -6.21
C THR A 297 23.69 15.08 -4.77
N TYR A 298 24.50 16.05 -4.33
CA TYR A 298 24.37 16.63 -2.98
C TYR A 298 22.95 17.13 -2.65
N PRO A 299 22.25 17.87 -3.54
CA PRO A 299 20.86 18.28 -3.27
C PRO A 299 19.91 17.10 -3.05
N ALA A 300 20.07 16.02 -3.83
CA ALA A 300 19.24 14.81 -3.67
C ALA A 300 19.49 14.12 -2.33
N LYS A 301 20.74 14.10 -1.85
CA LYS A 301 21.10 13.56 -0.53
C LYS A 301 20.50 14.39 0.61
N ILE A 302 20.51 15.73 0.50
CA ILE A 302 19.90 16.63 1.48
C ILE A 302 18.37 16.41 1.53
N LEU A 303 17.71 16.40 0.36
CA LEU A 303 16.27 16.15 0.29
C LEU A 303 15.90 14.79 0.86
N LEU A 304 16.66 13.74 0.53
CA LEU A 304 16.47 12.41 1.13
C LEU A 304 16.64 12.43 2.65
N GLY A 305 17.63 13.16 3.17
CA GLY A 305 17.82 13.35 4.61
C GLY A 305 16.64 14.03 5.29
N LEU A 306 16.11 15.11 4.70
CA LEU A 306 14.92 15.80 5.19
C LEU A 306 13.68 14.89 5.15
N SER A 307 13.48 14.17 4.04
CA SER A 307 12.42 13.18 3.92
C SER A 307 12.51 12.08 4.97
N ALA A 308 13.73 11.60 5.26
CA ALA A 308 13.96 10.60 6.30
C ALA A 308 13.51 11.12 7.67
N VAL A 309 13.87 12.35 8.03
CA VAL A 309 13.45 12.98 9.29
C VAL A 309 11.92 13.09 9.36
N LEU A 310 11.27 13.54 8.29
CA LEU A 310 9.80 13.65 8.25
C LEU A 310 9.11 12.29 8.38
N ILE A 311 9.54 11.29 7.60
CA ILE A 311 8.95 9.94 7.62
C ILE A 311 9.13 9.28 8.99
N LEU A 312 10.33 9.32 9.56
CA LEU A 312 10.62 8.72 10.87
C LEU A 312 9.86 9.44 11.98
N SER A 313 9.89 10.78 12.00
CA SER A 313 9.18 11.54 13.03
C SER A 313 7.67 11.34 12.95
N ALA A 314 7.07 11.44 11.76
CA ALA A 314 5.62 11.25 11.58
C ALA A 314 5.19 9.82 11.95
N SER A 315 5.92 8.80 11.52
CA SER A 315 5.56 7.41 11.82
C SER A 315 5.72 7.06 13.30
N LEU A 316 6.80 7.51 13.96
CA LEU A 316 7.00 7.30 15.40
C LEU A 316 6.01 8.09 16.25
N THR A 317 5.74 9.34 15.89
CA THR A 317 4.75 10.19 16.59
C THR A 317 3.36 9.56 16.50
N THR A 318 2.97 9.12 15.31
CA THR A 318 1.65 8.52 15.09
C THR A 318 1.51 7.20 15.82
N PHE A 319 2.57 6.37 15.82
CA PHE A 319 2.61 5.16 16.61
C PHE A 319 2.44 5.47 18.10
N TYR A 320 3.28 6.35 18.65
CA TYR A 320 3.21 6.76 20.06
C TYR A 320 1.82 7.28 20.45
N TRP A 321 1.25 8.17 19.65
CA TRP A 321 -0.08 8.72 19.90
C TRP A 321 -1.16 7.64 19.87
N ARG A 322 -1.13 6.73 18.88
CA ARG A 322 -2.09 5.62 18.77
C ARG A 322 -1.99 4.62 19.91
N THR A 323 -0.78 4.28 20.35
CA THR A 323 -0.57 3.27 21.38
C THR A 323 -0.80 3.78 22.80
N THR A 324 -0.55 5.07 23.05
CA THR A 324 -0.64 5.62 24.41
C THR A 324 -1.86 6.50 24.64
N GLY A 325 -2.51 6.98 23.58
CA GLY A 325 -3.54 8.01 23.65
C GLY A 325 -3.02 9.38 24.11
N ASN A 326 -1.73 9.50 24.42
CA ASN A 326 -1.15 10.73 24.98
C ASN A 326 -0.98 11.80 23.91
N ARG A 327 -1.28 13.04 24.27
CA ARG A 327 -1.09 14.18 23.38
C ARG A 327 0.39 14.40 23.09
N VAL A 328 0.70 14.69 21.83
CA VAL A 328 2.02 15.13 21.39
C VAL A 328 2.03 16.66 21.24
N PRO A 329 3.19 17.33 21.35
CA PRO A 329 3.28 18.78 21.15
C PRO A 329 2.66 19.22 19.81
N ALA A 330 1.94 20.34 19.82
CA ALA A 330 1.16 20.82 18.66
C ALA A 330 2.01 20.99 17.38
N VAL A 331 3.28 21.40 17.53
CA VAL A 331 4.21 21.52 16.40
C VAL A 331 4.49 20.16 15.76
N ILE A 332 4.70 19.12 16.57
CA ILE A 332 4.97 17.75 16.10
C ILE A 332 3.70 17.17 15.46
N ALA A 333 2.53 17.38 16.07
CA ALA A 333 1.25 16.99 15.48
C ALA A 333 1.01 17.65 14.11
N LYS A 334 1.29 18.95 13.99
CA LYS A 334 1.14 19.69 12.74
C LYS A 334 2.08 19.16 11.66
N LEU A 335 3.35 18.94 11.98
CA LEU A 335 4.33 18.38 11.03
C LEU A 335 3.96 16.96 10.60
N THR A 336 3.47 16.13 11.52
CA THR A 336 2.98 14.77 11.24
C THR A 336 1.79 14.82 10.28
N ASN A 337 0.79 15.66 10.57
CA ASN A 337 -0.39 15.83 9.71
C ASN A 337 -0.03 16.35 8.32
N ILE A 338 0.92 17.28 8.21
CA ILE A 338 1.44 17.73 6.91
C ILE A 338 2.09 16.55 6.17
N THR A 339 2.95 15.80 6.84
CA THR A 339 3.66 14.65 6.25
C THR A 339 2.68 13.61 5.70
N HIS A 340 1.63 13.28 6.47
CA HIS A 340 0.58 12.34 6.03
C HIS A 340 -0.23 12.83 4.83
N ARG A 341 -0.51 14.14 4.73
CA ARG A 341 -1.23 14.72 3.56
C ARG A 341 -0.48 14.53 2.26
N TYR A 342 0.85 14.46 2.31
CA TYR A 342 1.67 14.14 1.14
C TYR A 342 1.88 12.63 0.96
N GLY A 343 1.09 11.78 1.63
CA GLY A 343 1.10 10.33 1.39
C GLY A 343 2.30 9.58 1.95
N ILE A 344 3.07 10.19 2.86
CA ILE A 344 4.29 9.61 3.44
C ILE A 344 4.22 9.57 4.97
N GLY A 345 4.95 8.67 5.62
CA GLY A 345 5.03 8.62 7.09
C GLY A 345 3.80 8.00 7.77
N ASN A 346 2.95 7.29 7.02
CA ASN A 346 1.70 6.69 7.50
C ASN A 346 1.92 5.49 8.45
N ILE A 347 0.87 5.06 9.16
CA ILE A 347 0.89 3.82 9.95
C ILE A 347 0.11 2.72 9.24
N PHE A 348 0.41 1.46 9.59
CA PHE A 348 -0.21 0.28 9.00
C PHE A 348 -0.81 -0.60 10.10
N HIS A 349 -2.01 -1.10 9.89
CA HIS A 349 -2.81 -1.89 10.83
C HIS A 349 -3.72 -2.81 10.01
N ILE A 350 -3.15 -3.80 9.30
CA ILE A 350 -3.96 -4.67 8.43
C ILE A 350 -4.75 -5.68 9.26
N PHE A 351 -6.09 -5.63 9.14
CA PHE A 351 -7.05 -6.46 9.87
C PHE A 351 -6.76 -6.51 11.39
N PRO A 352 -6.78 -5.36 12.09
CA PRO A 352 -6.51 -5.32 13.52
C PRO A 352 -7.65 -5.95 14.33
N THR A 353 -8.86 -5.92 13.77
CA THR A 353 -10.06 -6.59 14.29
C THR A 353 -10.63 -7.53 13.24
N MET A 354 -11.33 -8.56 13.71
CA MET A 354 -11.94 -9.59 12.89
C MET A 354 -13.44 -9.43 12.87
N GLN A 355 -14.01 -9.46 11.65
CA GLN A 355 -15.44 -9.66 11.49
C GLN A 355 -15.72 -11.16 11.51
N THR A 356 -16.49 -11.63 12.49
CA THR A 356 -16.94 -13.03 12.57
C THR A 356 -18.18 -13.29 11.73
N GLU A 357 -18.87 -12.23 11.32
CA GLU A 357 -20.03 -12.26 10.43
C GLU A 357 -19.89 -11.15 9.38
N ARG A 358 -20.47 -11.38 8.20
CA ARG A 358 -20.47 -10.41 7.11
C ARG A 358 -21.89 -10.17 6.63
N GLN A 359 -22.36 -8.93 6.75
CA GLN A 359 -23.61 -8.50 6.16
C GLN A 359 -23.38 -8.13 4.69
N GLU A 360 -24.14 -8.75 3.79
CA GLU A 360 -24.06 -8.49 2.35
C GLU A 360 -25.27 -7.69 1.89
N LEU A 361 -25.06 -6.43 1.53
CA LEU A 361 -26.13 -5.58 1.02
C LEU A 361 -26.52 -5.96 -0.41
N GLU A 362 -27.83 -6.02 -0.64
CA GLU A 362 -28.43 -6.06 -1.96
C GLU A 362 -28.83 -4.64 -2.38
N ILE A 363 -28.13 -4.07 -3.36
CA ILE A 363 -28.48 -2.75 -3.90
C ILE A 363 -29.44 -2.95 -5.06
N GLN A 364 -30.58 -2.28 -5.00
CA GLN A 364 -31.58 -2.31 -6.07
C GLN A 364 -31.76 -0.94 -6.71
N GLY A 365 -32.08 -0.92 -8.01
CA GLY A 365 -32.43 0.29 -8.75
C GLY A 365 -33.70 0.11 -9.55
N SER A 366 -34.44 1.21 -9.72
CA SER A 366 -35.66 1.26 -10.51
C SER A 366 -35.72 2.53 -11.34
N TYR A 367 -36.15 2.41 -12.59
CA TYR A 367 -36.41 3.57 -13.47
C TYR A 367 -37.82 4.13 -13.30
N ASP A 368 -38.76 3.32 -12.80
CA ASP A 368 -40.19 3.65 -12.69
C ASP A 368 -40.69 3.70 -11.23
N GLY A 369 -39.82 3.44 -10.26
CA GLY A 369 -40.14 3.35 -8.83
C GLY A 369 -40.96 2.11 -8.44
N LYS A 370 -41.29 1.23 -9.40
CA LYS A 370 -42.15 0.05 -9.20
C LYS A 370 -41.37 -1.25 -9.39
N ASN A 371 -40.65 -1.33 -10.51
CA ASN A 371 -39.85 -2.50 -10.86
C ASN A 371 -38.41 -2.28 -10.38
N TRP A 372 -38.05 -2.95 -9.30
CA TRP A 372 -36.72 -2.90 -8.71
C TRP A 372 -35.89 -4.08 -9.22
N LYS A 373 -34.64 -3.80 -9.59
CA LYS A 373 -33.68 -4.80 -10.06
C LYS A 373 -32.42 -4.74 -9.22
N SER A 374 -31.96 -5.90 -8.76
CA SER A 374 -30.73 -6.03 -7.98
C SER A 374 -29.49 -5.83 -8.85
N TYR A 375 -28.59 -4.96 -8.41
CA TYR A 375 -27.28 -4.78 -9.02
C TYR A 375 -26.34 -5.88 -8.55
N ILE A 376 -25.87 -6.70 -9.50
CA ILE A 376 -24.93 -7.76 -9.22
C ILE A 376 -23.50 -7.23 -9.36
N PHE A 377 -22.81 -7.14 -8.22
CA PHE A 377 -21.41 -6.78 -8.15
C PHE A 377 -20.51 -7.83 -8.82
N LYS A 378 -19.36 -7.41 -9.36
CA LYS A 378 -18.51 -8.26 -10.21
C LYS A 378 -17.63 -9.23 -9.43
N TYR A 379 -17.20 -8.85 -8.23
CA TYR A 379 -16.14 -9.53 -7.48
C TYR A 379 -16.53 -9.87 -6.03
N LYS A 380 -17.31 -9.03 -5.33
CA LYS A 380 -17.76 -9.41 -3.98
C LYS A 380 -18.71 -10.63 -4.01
N PRO A 381 -18.89 -11.35 -2.89
CA PRO A 381 -19.90 -12.39 -2.79
C PRO A 381 -21.28 -11.88 -3.22
N GLY A 382 -22.08 -12.76 -3.83
CA GLY A 382 -23.35 -12.40 -4.44
C GLY A 382 -24.21 -13.65 -4.64
N PRO A 383 -24.68 -13.95 -5.87
CA PRO A 383 -25.49 -15.14 -6.12
C PRO A 383 -24.84 -16.42 -5.59
N ILE A 384 -25.59 -17.24 -4.86
CA ILE A 384 -25.09 -18.45 -4.18
C ILE A 384 -24.53 -19.48 -5.20
N ALA A 385 -25.06 -19.49 -6.42
CA ALA A 385 -24.58 -20.36 -7.49
C ALA A 385 -23.29 -19.86 -8.18
N ARG A 386 -22.76 -18.69 -7.80
CA ARG A 386 -21.57 -18.09 -8.43
C ARG A 386 -20.32 -18.38 -7.60
N ALA A 387 -19.39 -19.12 -8.19
CA ALA A 387 -18.07 -19.33 -7.59
C ALA A 387 -17.31 -18.00 -7.40
N PRO A 388 -16.61 -17.81 -6.26
CA PRO A 388 -15.73 -16.67 -6.01
C PRO A 388 -14.58 -16.56 -7.04
N ARG A 389 -14.16 -15.33 -7.37
CA ARG A 389 -13.20 -15.05 -8.46
C ARG A 389 -11.83 -14.65 -7.95
N PHE A 390 -10.79 -14.99 -8.73
CA PHE A 390 -9.45 -14.43 -8.56
C PHE A 390 -9.35 -13.11 -9.34
N ASN A 391 -9.10 -12.00 -8.66
CA ASN A 391 -9.02 -10.67 -9.28
C ASN A 391 -7.68 -9.96 -9.08
N VAL A 392 -6.75 -10.53 -8.31
CA VAL A 392 -5.39 -9.99 -8.19
C VAL A 392 -4.74 -9.96 -9.58
N PRO A 393 -4.12 -8.83 -10.01
CA PRO A 393 -3.81 -7.64 -9.22
C PRO A 393 -4.77 -6.44 -9.38
N HIS A 394 -5.93 -6.62 -10.03
CA HIS A 394 -7.00 -5.61 -10.09
C HIS A 394 -7.63 -5.39 -8.71
N GLN A 395 -7.81 -4.12 -8.33
CA GLN A 395 -8.53 -3.71 -7.11
C GLN A 395 -9.93 -3.20 -7.48
N PRO A 396 -11.00 -3.99 -7.31
CA PRO A 396 -12.36 -3.52 -7.52
C PRO A 396 -12.79 -2.69 -6.32
N ARG A 397 -12.65 -1.38 -6.44
CA ARG A 397 -12.69 -0.40 -5.35
C ARG A 397 -14.06 -0.36 -4.69
N LEU A 398 -15.12 -0.38 -5.50
CA LEU A 398 -16.49 -0.36 -5.00
C LEU A 398 -16.86 -1.69 -4.32
N ASP A 399 -16.60 -2.83 -4.97
CA ASP A 399 -16.83 -4.17 -4.40
C ASP A 399 -16.10 -4.35 -3.07
N TRP A 400 -14.85 -3.88 -2.99
CA TRP A 400 -14.06 -3.92 -1.76
C TRP A 400 -14.69 -3.07 -0.65
N MET A 401 -15.15 -1.86 -0.98
CA MET A 401 -15.71 -0.94 0.01
C MET A 401 -16.97 -1.49 0.68
N MET A 402 -17.72 -2.37 -0.01
CA MET A 402 -18.90 -3.03 0.57
C MET A 402 -18.55 -3.96 1.75
N TRP A 403 -17.29 -4.32 1.96
CA TRP A 403 -16.89 -5.07 3.16
C TRP A 403 -16.89 -4.22 4.44
N PHE A 404 -16.77 -2.90 4.31
CA PHE A 404 -16.70 -1.98 5.47
C PHE A 404 -18.07 -1.46 5.91
N ILE A 405 -19.16 -2.08 5.44
CA ILE A 405 -20.50 -1.71 5.87
C ILE A 405 -20.66 -2.06 7.35
N PRO A 406 -21.03 -1.11 8.22
CA PRO A 406 -21.20 -1.38 9.63
C PRO A 406 -22.29 -2.44 9.86
N PRO A 407 -22.05 -3.41 10.77
CA PRO A 407 -23.09 -4.35 11.17
C PRO A 407 -24.32 -3.58 11.66
N GLN A 408 -25.46 -3.84 11.04
CA GLN A 408 -26.76 -3.43 11.55
C GLN A 408 -27.13 -4.37 12.69
N SER A 409 -27.54 -3.84 13.84
CA SER A 409 -28.25 -4.65 14.84
C SER A 409 -29.52 -5.21 14.17
N SER A 410 -29.88 -6.45 14.49
CA SER A 410 -31.24 -6.92 14.18
C SER A 410 -32.22 -5.89 14.75
N MET A 411 -33.25 -5.50 13.98
CA MET A 411 -34.28 -4.57 14.45
C MET A 411 -35.16 -5.14 15.59
N ASP A 412 -34.70 -6.18 16.27
CA ASP A 412 -35.39 -6.92 17.32
C ASP A 412 -34.81 -6.67 18.73
N ASP A 413 -33.91 -5.69 18.89
CA ASP A 413 -33.43 -5.19 20.21
C ASP A 413 -34.12 -3.88 20.63
#